data_AF-A0A0D6AHC3-F1
#
_entry.id   AF-A0A0D6AHC3-F1
#
_cell.length_a   1.000
_cell.length_b   1.000
_cell.length_c   1.000
_cell.angle_alpha   90.00
_cell.angle_beta   90.00
_cell.angle_gamma   90.00
#
_symmetry.space_group_name_H-M   'P 1'
#
loop_
_entity.id
_entity.type
_entity.pdbx_description
1 polymer ?
#
loop_
_entity_poly.entity_id
_entity_poly.type
_entity_poly.pdbx_seq_one_letter_code
_entity_poly.pdbx_strand_id
1 'polypeptide(L)'
;MIFGCQKQVKESKELTSISIEKKQEILEIIYKQPNINLCNQQQDKDLSKESANILILNNEQYLVEILCFLGAYQSNYQYLLLDKNLKKIEVINFDTFENSTDNLKLININTLTGTTEFDPLTQILVLETKTRGLGDCGSFAKYQWKNNQFELQEYRYKANCDEVYISPENYPLIYP
;
A
#
# COMPACT_ATOMS: atom_id res chain seq x y z
N MET A 1 -10.56 31.33 29.99
CA MET A 1 -9.40 30.87 29.20
C MET A 1 -9.29 29.37 29.40
N ILE A 2 -9.63 28.57 28.38
CA ILE A 2 -9.27 27.16 28.32
C ILE A 2 -8.72 26.98 26.90
N PHE A 3 -7.40 26.95 26.80
CA PHE A 3 -6.66 26.55 25.61
C PHE A 3 -6.06 25.17 25.88
N GLY A 4 -6.19 24.26 24.92
CA GLY A 4 -5.60 22.91 24.94
C GLY A 4 -6.62 21.90 24.43
N CYS A 5 -6.41 21.12 23.37
CA CYS A 5 -5.17 20.65 22.78
C CYS A 5 -5.43 20.35 21.28
N GLN A 6 -4.81 21.11 20.38
CA GLN A 6 -4.70 20.75 18.97
C GLN A 6 -3.24 21.00 18.56
N LYS A 7 -2.32 20.09 18.88
CA LYS A 7 -0.94 20.28 18.40
C LYS A 7 -0.08 19.04 18.16
N GLN A 8 -0.58 17.81 18.25
CA GLN A 8 0.29 16.63 18.04
C GLN A 8 0.05 15.83 16.75
N VAL A 9 -0.98 16.13 15.95
CA VAL A 9 -1.25 15.37 14.69
C VAL A 9 -0.66 16.06 13.45
N LYS A 10 -0.32 17.35 13.51
CA LYS A 10 0.19 18.10 12.35
C LYS A 10 1.69 17.91 12.08
N GLU A 11 2.48 17.62 13.11
CA GLU A 11 3.95 17.66 13.02
C GLU A 11 4.56 16.43 12.33
N SER A 12 3.89 15.27 12.36
CA SER A 12 4.38 14.05 11.69
C SER A 12 4.14 14.02 10.18
N LYS A 13 3.13 14.75 9.68
CA LYS A 13 2.82 14.82 8.24
C LYS A 13 3.76 15.75 7.46
N GLU A 14 4.38 16.72 8.11
CA GLU A 14 5.27 17.69 7.44
C GLU A 14 6.70 17.17 7.19
N LEU A 15 7.14 16.12 7.89
CA LEU A 15 8.51 15.60 7.76
C LEU A 15 8.74 14.66 6.55
N THR A 16 7.68 14.27 5.83
CA THR A 16 7.75 13.31 4.71
C THR A 16 7.04 13.76 3.44
N SER A 17 6.39 14.93 3.43
CA SER A 17 5.65 15.41 2.27
C SER A 17 6.56 16.11 1.26
N ILE A 18 6.63 15.58 0.05
CA ILE A 18 7.27 16.27 -1.09
C ILE A 18 6.43 17.45 -1.59
N SER A 19 7.06 18.43 -2.24
CA SER A 19 6.33 19.56 -2.84
C SER A 19 5.44 19.11 -4.00
N ILE A 20 4.44 19.92 -4.34
CA ILE A 20 3.50 19.62 -5.44
C ILE A 20 4.24 19.55 -6.78
N GLU A 21 5.18 20.47 -7.01
CA GLU A 21 5.99 20.50 -8.23
C GLU A 21 6.86 19.24 -8.34
N LYS A 22 7.45 18.81 -7.22
CA LYS A 22 8.26 17.59 -7.18
C LYS A 22 7.41 16.35 -7.41
N LYS A 23 6.19 16.31 -6.88
CA LYS A 23 5.21 15.24 -7.14
C LYS A 23 4.90 15.16 -8.63
N GLN A 24 4.62 16.29 -9.27
CA GLN A 24 4.33 16.33 -10.71
C GLN A 24 5.51 15.84 -11.56
N GLU A 25 6.74 16.30 -11.26
CA GLU A 25 7.95 15.85 -11.94
C GLU A 25 8.13 14.32 -11.85
N ILE A 26 8.00 13.77 -10.65
CA ILE A 26 8.13 12.32 -10.41
C ILE A 26 7.08 11.54 -11.20
N LEU A 27 5.82 11.99 -11.16
CA LEU A 27 4.73 11.32 -11.87
C LEU A 27 4.95 11.37 -13.38
N GLU A 28 5.36 12.50 -13.94
CA GLU A 28 5.67 12.59 -15.36
C GLU A 28 6.73 11.58 -15.80
N ILE A 29 7.78 11.38 -14.99
CA ILE A 29 8.83 10.41 -15.29
C ILE A 29 8.25 8.99 -15.27
N ILE A 30 7.50 8.63 -14.22
CA ILE A 30 6.88 7.31 -14.09
C ILE A 30 5.96 7.00 -15.29
N TYR A 31 5.09 7.95 -15.66
CA TYR A 31 4.12 7.75 -16.74
C TYR A 31 4.74 7.74 -18.14
N LYS A 32 5.95 8.29 -18.32
CA LYS A 32 6.69 8.26 -19.59
C LYS A 32 7.47 6.96 -19.80
N GLN A 33 7.60 6.11 -18.77
CA GLN A 33 8.36 4.87 -18.86
C GLN A 33 7.52 3.73 -19.48
N PRO A 34 7.87 3.22 -20.67
CA PRO A 34 7.04 2.27 -21.39
C PRO A 34 7.04 0.85 -20.78
N ASN A 35 8.00 0.52 -19.90
CA ASN A 35 8.31 -0.86 -19.53
C ASN A 35 7.86 -1.28 -18.12
N ILE A 36 7.14 -0.43 -17.39
CA ILE A 36 6.84 -0.65 -15.96
C ILE A 36 5.51 -1.42 -15.76
N ASN A 37 4.75 -1.66 -16.84
CA ASN A 37 3.44 -2.32 -16.80
C ASN A 37 2.54 -1.77 -15.67
N LEU A 38 2.39 -0.44 -15.63
CA LEU A 38 1.68 0.25 -14.56
C LEU A 38 0.25 -0.32 -14.40
N CYS A 39 -0.09 -0.68 -13.18
CA CYS A 39 -1.38 -1.23 -12.76
C CYS A 39 -1.85 -2.41 -13.60
N ASN A 40 -0.92 -3.20 -14.15
CA ASN A 40 -1.22 -4.30 -15.06
C ASN A 40 -2.16 -3.89 -16.21
N GLN A 41 -2.05 -2.65 -16.68
CA GLN A 41 -2.88 -2.02 -17.72
C GLN A 41 -4.36 -1.77 -17.33
N GLN A 42 -4.74 -1.96 -16.07
CA GLN A 42 -6.11 -1.74 -15.54
C GLN A 42 -6.26 -0.38 -14.85
N GLN A 43 -5.45 0.59 -15.27
CA GLN A 43 -5.36 1.90 -14.65
C GLN A 43 -6.53 2.82 -15.04
N ASP A 44 -7.11 3.49 -14.04
CA ASP A 44 -7.79 4.78 -14.23
C ASP A 44 -6.76 5.92 -14.21
N LYS A 45 -6.39 6.43 -15.39
CA LYS A 45 -5.25 7.34 -15.57
C LYS A 45 -5.41 8.67 -14.84
N ASP A 46 -6.63 9.20 -14.78
CA ASP A 46 -6.88 10.51 -14.19
C ASP A 46 -6.83 10.37 -12.67
N LEU A 47 -7.53 9.37 -12.14
CA LEU A 47 -7.53 9.05 -10.72
C LEU A 47 -6.11 8.76 -10.19
N SER A 48 -5.34 7.94 -10.90
CA SER A 48 -4.00 7.55 -10.45
C SER A 48 -3.02 8.72 -10.39
N LYS A 49 -3.11 9.68 -11.31
CA LYS A 49 -2.21 10.85 -11.31
C LYS A 49 -2.50 11.76 -10.12
N GLU A 50 -3.77 12.02 -9.85
CA GLU A 50 -4.17 12.90 -8.76
C GLU A 50 -3.90 12.27 -7.39
N SER A 51 -4.19 10.97 -7.27
CA SER A 51 -4.22 10.24 -6.00
C SER A 51 -2.93 9.49 -5.65
N ALA A 52 -1.88 9.58 -6.48
CA ALA A 52 -0.60 8.97 -6.16
C ALA A 52 0.03 9.59 -4.89
N ASN A 53 0.53 8.75 -4.01
CA ASN A 53 1.29 9.16 -2.83
C ASN A 53 2.77 8.91 -3.06
N ILE A 54 3.60 9.88 -2.68
CA ILE A 54 5.06 9.76 -2.78
C ILE A 54 5.64 10.04 -1.41
N LEU A 55 6.31 9.04 -0.87
CA LEU A 55 6.80 9.02 0.50
C LEU A 55 8.32 8.93 0.46
N ILE A 56 8.99 9.70 1.30
CA ILE A 56 10.44 9.56 1.49
C ILE A 56 10.66 8.23 2.23
N LEU A 57 11.29 7.26 1.57
CA LEU A 57 11.55 5.95 2.15
C LEU A 57 12.87 5.96 2.93
N ASN A 58 13.91 6.54 2.34
CA ASN A 58 15.22 6.72 2.96
C ASN A 58 15.94 7.92 2.31
N ASN A 59 17.26 8.04 2.53
CA ASN A 59 18.04 9.15 1.98
C ASN A 59 18.17 9.11 0.45
N GLU A 60 18.01 7.94 -0.17
CA GLU A 60 18.29 7.69 -1.58
C GLU A 60 17.03 7.42 -2.40
N GLN A 61 15.93 7.04 -1.77
CA GLN A 61 14.76 6.51 -2.47
C GLN A 61 13.43 7.09 -1.98
N TYR A 62 12.47 7.15 -2.91
CA TYR A 62 11.06 7.37 -2.67
C TYR A 62 10.31 6.04 -2.80
N LEU A 63 9.31 5.85 -1.93
CA LEU A 63 8.25 4.88 -2.11
C LEU A 63 7.08 5.59 -2.81
N VAL A 64 6.68 5.11 -3.98
CA VAL A 64 5.56 5.67 -4.73
C VAL A 64 4.41 4.69 -4.71
N GLU A 65 3.27 5.12 -4.18
CA GLU A 65 2.01 4.39 -4.21
C GLU A 65 1.13 4.98 -5.30
N ILE A 66 0.79 4.16 -6.30
CA ILE A 66 -0.10 4.52 -7.39
C ILE A 66 -1.46 3.87 -7.11
N LEU A 67 -2.51 4.68 -6.95
CA LEU A 67 -3.89 4.20 -6.92
C LEU A 67 -4.29 3.76 -8.33
N CYS A 68 -4.45 2.47 -8.56
CA CYS A 68 -4.75 1.91 -9.88
C CYS A 68 -6.22 2.07 -10.27
N PHE A 69 -7.13 1.68 -9.39
CA PHE A 69 -8.57 1.87 -9.56
C PHE A 69 -9.29 1.79 -8.22
N LEU A 70 -10.54 2.27 -8.19
CA LEU A 70 -11.47 2.10 -7.06
C LEU A 70 -12.41 0.94 -7.34
N GLY A 71 -12.41 -0.07 -6.47
CA GLY A 71 -13.45 -1.08 -6.43
C GLY A 71 -14.65 -0.61 -5.61
N ALA A 72 -15.68 -1.46 -5.53
CA ALA A 72 -16.93 -1.12 -4.85
C ALA A 72 -16.77 -0.86 -3.33
N TYR A 73 -15.74 -1.42 -2.69
CA TYR A 73 -15.52 -1.32 -1.24
C TYR A 73 -14.05 -1.22 -0.84
N GLN A 74 -13.13 -1.31 -1.80
CA GLN A 74 -11.69 -1.22 -1.56
C GLN A 74 -10.96 -0.79 -2.83
N SER A 75 -9.76 -0.25 -2.67
CA SER A 75 -8.93 0.26 -3.74
C SER A 75 -7.92 -0.79 -4.19
N ASN A 76 -7.35 -0.60 -5.38
CA ASN A 76 -6.20 -1.35 -5.85
C ASN A 76 -5.02 -0.40 -6.03
N TYR A 77 -3.83 -0.83 -5.59
CA TYR A 77 -2.61 -0.03 -5.60
C TYR A 77 -1.46 -0.78 -6.24
N GLN A 78 -0.54 -0.07 -6.86
CA GLN A 78 0.78 -0.57 -7.22
C GLN A 78 1.85 0.28 -6.53
N TYR A 79 2.91 -0.37 -6.06
CA TYR A 79 4.04 0.31 -5.42
C TYR A 79 5.27 0.27 -6.31
N LEU A 80 5.98 1.39 -6.34
CA LEU A 80 7.24 1.54 -7.06
C LEU A 80 8.32 2.08 -6.12
N LEU A 81 9.54 1.62 -6.33
CA LEU A 81 10.74 2.18 -5.73
C LEU A 81 11.39 3.11 -6.75
N LEU A 82 11.63 4.37 -6.36
CA LEU A 82 12.23 5.38 -7.23
C LEU A 82 13.45 6.00 -6.55
N ASP A 83 14.61 5.94 -7.21
CA ASP A 83 15.79 6.66 -6.73
C ASP A 83 15.55 8.18 -6.79
N LYS A 84 16.03 8.94 -5.79
CA LYS A 84 15.87 10.40 -5.73
C LYS A 84 16.57 11.15 -6.87
N ASN A 85 17.52 10.51 -7.54
CA ASN A 85 18.14 11.00 -8.77
C ASN A 85 17.26 10.82 -10.03
N LEU A 86 16.12 10.17 -9.88
CA LEU A 86 15.08 9.93 -10.88
C LEU A 86 15.53 9.07 -12.08
N LYS A 87 16.59 8.26 -11.92
CA LYS A 87 17.16 7.44 -13.00
C LYS A 87 16.67 6.00 -13.01
N LYS A 88 16.22 5.49 -11.87
CA LYS A 88 15.84 4.08 -11.69
C LYS A 88 14.46 4.00 -11.06
N ILE A 89 13.59 3.20 -11.68
CA ILE A 89 12.28 2.84 -11.14
C ILE A 89 12.19 1.32 -11.13
N GLU A 90 11.76 0.76 -10.00
CA GLU A 90 11.54 -0.68 -9.82
C GLU A 90 10.10 -0.93 -9.38
N VAL A 91 9.47 -1.96 -9.94
CA VAL A 91 8.17 -2.44 -9.47
C VAL A 91 8.39 -3.25 -8.21
N ILE A 92 7.66 -2.90 -7.15
CA ILE A 92 7.68 -3.66 -5.90
C ILE A 92 6.71 -4.83 -6.03
N ASN A 93 7.18 -6.01 -5.64
CA ASN A 93 6.35 -7.20 -5.50
C ASN A 93 6.16 -7.53 -4.02
N PHE A 94 5.06 -8.21 -3.73
CA PHE A 94 4.64 -8.61 -2.39
C PHE A 94 4.32 -10.09 -2.39
N ASP A 95 4.89 -10.80 -1.42
CA ASP A 95 4.42 -12.13 -1.09
C ASP A 95 3.08 -12.02 -0.34
N THR A 96 2.10 -12.83 -0.70
CA THR A 96 0.80 -12.88 -0.04
C THR A 96 0.16 -14.25 -0.26
N PHE A 97 -1.03 -14.46 0.29
CA PHE A 97 -1.78 -15.69 0.06
C PHE A 97 -2.98 -15.45 -0.85
N GLU A 98 -3.11 -16.33 -1.85
CA GLU A 98 -4.31 -16.44 -2.67
C GLU A 98 -5.43 -17.03 -1.82
N ASN A 99 -6.56 -16.32 -1.72
CA ASN A 99 -7.73 -16.69 -0.91
C ASN A 99 -8.96 -17.09 -1.76
N SER A 100 -8.75 -17.37 -3.05
CA SER A 100 -9.78 -17.83 -3.98
C SER A 100 -9.99 -19.35 -3.96
N THR A 101 -9.09 -20.09 -3.29
CA THR A 101 -9.10 -21.55 -3.18
C THR A 101 -9.27 -22.00 -1.74
N ASP A 102 -9.82 -23.20 -1.53
CA ASP A 102 -9.98 -23.82 -0.19
C ASP A 102 -8.65 -23.94 0.58
N ASN A 103 -7.52 -23.93 -0.15
CA ASN A 103 -6.18 -23.91 0.43
C ASN A 103 -5.50 -22.60 0.12
N LEU A 104 -5.05 -21.88 1.16
CA LEU A 104 -4.25 -20.67 0.99
C LEU A 104 -2.91 -21.03 0.35
N LYS A 105 -2.60 -20.37 -0.78
CA LYS A 105 -1.35 -20.58 -1.51
C LYS A 105 -0.51 -19.31 -1.49
N LEU A 106 0.76 -19.43 -1.10
CA LEU A 106 1.71 -18.33 -1.19
C LEU A 106 1.92 -17.97 -2.67
N ILE A 107 1.70 -16.70 -3.00
CA ILE A 107 1.86 -16.12 -4.33
C ILE A 107 2.65 -14.82 -4.23
N ASN A 108 3.22 -14.39 -5.35
CA ASN A 108 3.91 -13.12 -5.46
C ASN A 108 3.16 -12.22 -6.45
N ILE A 109 2.79 -11.02 -6.00
CA ILE A 109 1.96 -10.09 -6.77
C ILE A 109 2.57 -8.69 -6.77
N ASN A 110 2.23 -7.89 -7.77
CA ASN A 110 2.72 -6.52 -7.93
C ASN A 110 1.65 -5.45 -7.69
N THR A 111 0.42 -5.84 -7.31
CA THR A 111 -0.63 -4.92 -6.91
C THR A 111 -1.28 -5.39 -5.62
N LEU A 112 -1.70 -4.46 -4.77
CA LEU A 112 -2.38 -4.76 -3.51
C LEU A 112 -3.83 -4.26 -3.60
N THR A 113 -4.78 -5.12 -3.23
CA THR A 113 -6.19 -4.76 -3.13
C THR A 113 -6.61 -4.72 -1.66
N GLY A 114 -7.12 -3.58 -1.22
CA GLY A 114 -7.52 -3.39 0.17
C GLY A 114 -7.39 -1.95 0.64
N THR A 115 -7.23 -1.79 1.94
CA THR A 115 -6.84 -0.55 2.60
C THR A 115 -5.39 -0.68 3.04
N THR A 116 -4.55 0.24 2.60
CA THR A 116 -3.12 0.26 2.88
C THR A 116 -2.76 1.37 3.85
N GLU A 117 -1.85 1.10 4.77
CA GLU A 117 -1.28 2.11 5.66
C GLU A 117 0.22 1.87 5.79
N PHE A 118 1.03 2.86 5.38
CA PHE A 118 2.47 2.82 5.52
C PHE A 118 2.95 3.82 6.57
N ASP A 119 3.71 3.34 7.54
CA ASP A 119 4.40 4.18 8.51
C ASP A 119 5.87 4.40 8.06
N PRO A 120 6.26 5.63 7.69
CA PRO A 120 7.62 5.93 7.24
C PRO A 120 8.68 5.84 8.35
N LEU A 121 8.30 5.88 9.63
CA LEU A 121 9.24 5.80 10.74
C LEU A 121 9.65 4.35 11.03
N THR A 122 8.67 3.44 11.03
CA THR A 122 8.90 2.00 11.25
C THR A 122 9.13 1.24 9.94
N GLN A 123 8.80 1.86 8.80
CA GLN A 123 8.81 1.27 7.47
C GLN A 123 7.97 0.00 7.37
N ILE A 124 6.85 0.01 8.09
CA ILE A 124 5.85 -1.06 8.07
C ILE A 124 4.72 -0.65 7.14
N LEU A 125 4.35 -1.55 6.23
CA LEU A 125 3.13 -1.45 5.43
C LEU A 125 2.12 -2.47 5.97
N VAL A 126 0.94 -1.99 6.35
CA VAL A 126 -0.22 -2.82 6.69
C VAL A 126 -1.17 -2.84 5.50
N LEU A 127 -1.75 -4.01 5.24
CA LEU A 127 -2.81 -4.21 4.26
C LEU A 127 -3.98 -4.94 4.91
N GLU A 128 -5.16 -4.33 4.83
CA GLU A 128 -6.42 -4.95 5.19
C GLU A 128 -7.27 -5.18 3.93
N THR A 129 -7.68 -6.41 3.70
CA THR A 129 -8.53 -6.77 2.55
C THR A 129 -9.87 -7.28 3.06
N LYS A 130 -10.94 -6.86 2.39
CA LYS A 130 -12.30 -7.35 2.65
C LYS A 130 -12.70 -8.32 1.54
N THR A 131 -13.31 -9.44 1.92
CA THR A 131 -13.92 -10.36 0.93
C THR A 131 -15.26 -9.82 0.43
N ARG A 132 -15.99 -9.08 1.26
CA ARG A 132 -17.28 -8.46 0.93
C ARG A 132 -17.47 -7.13 1.66
N GLY A 133 -18.47 -6.36 1.24
CA GLY A 133 -18.73 -5.01 1.75
C GLY A 133 -18.93 -4.90 3.27
N LEU A 134 -19.42 -5.96 3.95
CA LEU A 134 -19.56 -5.95 5.41
C LEU A 134 -18.23 -5.99 6.15
N GLY A 135 -17.14 -6.46 5.52
CA GLY A 135 -15.82 -6.56 6.15
C GLY A 135 -15.76 -7.50 7.35
N ASP A 136 -16.67 -8.46 7.45
CA ASP A 136 -16.71 -9.49 8.50
C ASP A 136 -15.79 -10.68 8.20
N CYS A 137 -15.16 -10.72 7.03
CA CYS A 137 -14.20 -11.71 6.58
C CYS A 137 -13.23 -11.08 5.58
N GLY A 138 -12.03 -11.64 5.47
CA GLY A 138 -10.95 -11.07 4.67
C GLY A 138 -9.58 -11.42 5.23
N SER A 139 -8.58 -10.58 4.92
CA SER A 139 -7.20 -10.78 5.34
C SER A 139 -6.58 -9.53 5.96
N PHE A 140 -5.56 -9.78 6.78
CA PHE A 140 -4.65 -8.77 7.29
C PHE A 140 -3.23 -9.21 6.95
N ALA A 141 -2.43 -8.31 6.40
CA ALA A 141 -1.03 -8.55 6.12
C ALA A 141 -0.17 -7.41 6.69
N LYS A 142 0.98 -7.76 7.26
CA LYS A 142 2.01 -6.82 7.69
C LYS A 142 3.29 -7.10 6.93
N TYR A 143 3.84 -6.06 6.34
CA TYR A 143 5.08 -6.08 5.59
C TYR A 143 6.10 -5.17 6.24
N GLN A 144 7.34 -5.61 6.33
CA GLN A 144 8.46 -4.80 6.79
C GLN A 144 9.39 -4.50 5.61
N TRP A 145 9.73 -3.23 5.42
CA TRP A 145 10.77 -2.87 4.47
C TRP A 145 12.15 -3.30 4.98
N LYS A 146 12.85 -4.15 4.22
CA LYS A 146 14.22 -4.60 4.45
C LYS A 146 14.89 -4.88 3.11
N ASN A 147 16.19 -4.59 2.98
CA ASN A 147 16.99 -4.97 1.80
C ASN A 147 16.35 -4.59 0.44
N ASN A 148 15.75 -3.40 0.36
CA ASN A 148 15.04 -2.89 -0.81
C ASN A 148 13.79 -3.68 -1.24
N GLN A 149 13.16 -4.40 -0.32
CA GLN A 149 11.93 -5.14 -0.57
C GLN A 149 11.00 -5.09 0.65
N PHE A 150 9.71 -5.34 0.43
CA PHE A 150 8.76 -5.59 1.49
C PHE A 150 8.72 -7.09 1.81
N GLU A 151 9.20 -7.46 2.99
CA GLU A 151 9.15 -8.82 3.48
C GLU A 151 7.84 -9.03 4.25
N LEU A 152 7.06 -10.03 3.86
CA LEU A 152 5.87 -10.44 4.62
C LEU A 152 6.31 -10.89 6.02
N GLN A 153 5.78 -10.24 7.06
CA GLN A 153 6.05 -10.58 8.46
C GLN A 153 4.84 -11.24 9.13
N GLU A 154 3.64 -11.02 8.61
CA GLU A 154 2.44 -11.53 9.24
C GLU A 154 1.33 -11.62 8.19
N TYR A 155 0.66 -12.76 8.12
CA TYR A 155 -0.57 -12.91 7.35
C TYR A 155 -1.63 -13.59 8.20
N ARG A 156 -2.80 -12.97 8.26
CA ARG A 156 -3.98 -13.48 8.97
C ARG A 156 -5.16 -13.53 8.02
N TYR A 157 -6.04 -14.50 8.22
CA TYR A 157 -7.19 -14.71 7.35
C TYR A 157 -8.39 -15.23 8.11
N LYS A 158 -9.53 -14.57 7.89
CA LYS A 158 -10.84 -15.03 8.35
C LYS A 158 -11.67 -15.43 7.14
N ALA A 159 -11.83 -16.74 6.94
CA ALA A 159 -12.55 -17.31 5.81
C ALA A 159 -14.08 -17.23 5.98
N ASN A 160 -14.58 -17.39 7.20
CA ASN A 160 -16.00 -17.41 7.52
C ASN A 160 -16.58 -15.99 7.48
N CYS A 161 -17.45 -15.72 6.52
CA CYS A 161 -18.25 -14.50 6.46
C CYS A 161 -19.58 -14.70 7.21
N ASP A 162 -19.49 -14.74 8.54
CA ASP A 162 -20.57 -15.10 9.48
C ASP A 162 -21.26 -13.89 10.13
N GLU A 163 -21.05 -12.68 9.59
CA GLU A 163 -21.58 -11.42 10.11
C GLU A 163 -21.03 -11.01 11.48
N VAL A 164 -20.05 -11.75 12.00
CA VAL A 164 -19.33 -11.41 13.23
C VAL A 164 -18.08 -10.62 12.86
N TYR A 165 -18.12 -9.32 13.14
CA TYR A 165 -16.96 -8.47 13.01
C TYR A 165 -15.96 -8.72 14.14
N ILE A 166 -14.72 -8.96 13.76
CA ILE A 166 -13.54 -8.83 14.62
C ILE A 166 -12.51 -7.98 13.87
N SER A 167 -11.68 -7.23 14.59
CA SER A 167 -10.61 -6.44 13.96
C SER A 167 -9.68 -7.35 13.13
N PRO A 168 -9.24 -6.97 11.91
CA PRO A 168 -8.42 -7.81 11.05
C PRO A 168 -7.11 -8.31 11.69
N GLU A 169 -6.51 -7.50 12.57
CA GLU A 169 -5.33 -7.87 13.37
C GLU A 169 -5.58 -9.06 14.34
N ASN A 170 -6.86 -9.36 14.63
CA ASN A 170 -7.28 -10.48 15.47
C ASN A 170 -7.77 -11.68 14.65
N TYR A 171 -7.67 -11.65 13.31
CA TYR A 171 -7.96 -12.82 12.49
C TYR A 171 -7.00 -13.99 12.81
N PRO A 172 -7.40 -15.24 12.52
CA PRO A 172 -6.52 -16.40 12.66
C PRO A 172 -5.18 -16.20 11.94
N LEU A 173 -4.08 -16.48 12.64
CA LEU A 173 -2.72 -16.39 12.09
C LEU A 173 -2.45 -17.55 11.13
N ILE A 174 -1.98 -17.23 9.94
CA ILE A 174 -1.62 -18.20 8.89
C ILE A 174 -0.11 -18.24 8.68
N TYR A 175 0.55 -17.07 8.71
CA TYR A 175 1.98 -16.93 8.47
C TYR A 175 2.60 -15.93 9.47
N PRO A 176 3.71 -16.30 10.16
CA PRO A 176 4.43 -15.46 11.13
C PRO A 176 5.67 -14.75 10.57
#